data_AF-A0A8S9QJA9-F1
#
_entry.id   AF-A0A8S9QJA9-F1
#
_cell.length_a   1.000
_cell.length_b   1.000
_cell.length_c   1.000
_cell.angle_alpha   90.00
_cell.angle_beta   90.00
_cell.angle_gamma   90.00
#
_symmetry.space_group_name_H-M   'P 1'
#
loop_
_entity.id
_entity.type
_entity.pdbx_description
1 polymer ?
#
loop_
_entity_poly.entity_id
_entity_poly.type
_entity_poly.pdbx_seq_one_letter_code
_entity_poly.pdbx_strand_id
1 'polypeptide(L)'
;EQTSEFVRWEKYDVISTADVHFYVTLDAKDPASDSVFSFQTLLCDDSSLNCPVMWSTLACRIKCDDAVDDCWDDTAVDDFYKDGMPKWLSDEELASDDKKNYVVQESEWQKNDWLHLFTEIAFYSKTNNELTAPPPLEIEKVVVVTKEDTEEGMRS
;
A
#
# COMPACT_ATOMS: atom_id res chain seq x y z
N GLU A 1 -9.61 -11.43 10.47
CA GLU A 1 -8.32 -11.33 9.76
C GLU A 1 -7.18 -11.67 10.71
N GLN A 2 -6.10 -12.23 10.19
CA GLN A 2 -4.91 -12.58 10.97
C GLN A 2 -3.89 -11.44 10.77
N THR A 3 -3.72 -10.58 11.77
CA THR A 3 -2.76 -9.47 11.74
C THR A 3 -1.37 -10.03 12.03
N SER A 4 -0.36 -9.77 11.20
CA SER A 4 1.01 -10.23 11.44
C SER A 4 1.97 -9.06 11.52
N GLU A 5 2.99 -9.16 12.36
CA GLU A 5 4.00 -8.11 12.58
C GLU A 5 5.33 -8.47 11.93
N PHE A 6 5.98 -7.50 11.28
CA PHE A 6 7.33 -7.67 10.73
C PHE A 6 8.35 -7.85 11.86
N VAL A 7 9.22 -8.87 11.74
CA VAL A 7 10.30 -9.12 12.71
C VAL A 7 11.66 -8.70 12.15
N ARG A 8 12.04 -9.27 11.00
CA ARG A 8 13.32 -8.97 10.33
C ARG A 8 13.32 -9.45 8.89
N TRP A 9 14.25 -8.92 8.11
CA TRP A 9 14.60 -9.48 6.81
C TRP A 9 15.36 -10.79 6.96
N GLU A 10 14.94 -11.83 6.22
CA GLU A 10 15.70 -13.08 6.10
C GLU A 10 16.61 -13.04 4.86
N LYS A 11 16.04 -12.67 3.71
CA LYS A 11 16.71 -12.65 2.41
C LYS A 11 15.99 -11.66 1.49
N TYR A 12 16.75 -10.97 0.65
CA TYR A 12 16.19 -10.26 -0.49
C TYR A 12 17.04 -10.50 -1.74
N ASP A 13 16.40 -10.59 -2.90
CA ASP A 13 17.03 -10.63 -4.21
C ASP A 13 16.42 -9.53 -5.09
N VAL A 14 17.24 -8.90 -5.93
CA VAL A 14 16.81 -7.83 -6.83
C VAL A 14 17.09 -8.26 -8.27
N ILE A 15 16.08 -8.17 -9.11
CA ILE A 15 16.20 -8.36 -10.56
C ILE A 15 15.84 -7.04 -11.23
N SER A 16 16.75 -6.49 -12.02
CA SER A 16 16.53 -5.26 -12.78
C SER A 16 16.46 -5.60 -14.26
N THR A 17 15.30 -5.37 -14.87
CA THR A 17 15.04 -5.50 -16.31
C THR A 17 14.58 -4.15 -16.86
N ALA A 18 13.42 -4.09 -17.53
CA ALA A 18 12.73 -2.82 -17.76
C ALA A 18 12.17 -2.26 -16.45
N ASP A 19 11.79 -3.16 -15.52
CA ASP A 19 11.24 -2.86 -14.20
C ASP A 19 12.16 -3.44 -13.11
N VAL A 20 12.00 -2.99 -11.86
CA VAL A 20 12.79 -3.51 -10.74
C VAL A 20 11.94 -4.42 -9.86
N HIS A 21 12.30 -5.69 -9.81
CA HIS A 21 11.62 -6.70 -9.00
C HIS A 21 12.41 -6.99 -7.72
N PHE A 22 11.75 -6.86 -6.58
CA PHE A 22 12.28 -7.18 -5.26
C PHE A 22 11.60 -8.45 -4.75
N TYR A 23 12.36 -9.54 -4.71
CA TYR A 23 11.95 -10.79 -4.09
C TYR A 23 12.40 -10.76 -2.65
N VAL A 24 11.46 -10.73 -1.72
CA VAL A 24 11.80 -10.56 -0.31
C VAL A 24 11.21 -11.65 0.55
N THR A 25 12.05 -12.23 1.41
CA THR A 25 11.65 -13.15 2.46
C THR A 25 11.92 -12.49 3.81
N LEU A 26 10.91 -12.48 4.68
CA LEU A 26 10.97 -11.88 6.01
C LEU A 26 10.37 -12.81 7.05
N ASP A 27 10.82 -12.67 8.29
CA ASP A 27 10.17 -13.30 9.45
C ASP A 27 8.96 -12.43 9.84
N ALA A 28 7.77 -13.05 9.91
CA ALA A 28 6.55 -12.43 10.39
C ALA A 28 6.08 -13.14 11.67
N LYS A 29 5.51 -12.39 12.60
CA LYS A 29 5.00 -12.89 13.87
C LYS A 29 3.49 -12.77 13.93
N ASP A 30 2.81 -13.86 14.24
CA ASP A 30 1.39 -13.84 14.60
C ASP A 30 1.23 -13.47 16.08
N PRO A 31 0.66 -12.31 16.42
CA PRO A 31 0.49 -11.84 17.79
C PRO A 31 -0.52 -12.71 18.57
N ALA A 32 -1.42 -13.45 17.91
CA ALA A 32 -2.38 -14.31 18.60
C ALA A 32 -1.76 -15.61 19.11
N SER A 33 -0.79 -16.16 18.38
CA SER A 33 -0.14 -17.43 18.72
C SER A 33 1.32 -17.30 19.18
N ASP A 34 1.89 -16.09 19.11
CA ASP A 34 3.31 -15.80 19.33
C ASP A 34 4.25 -16.54 18.33
N SER A 35 3.68 -17.14 17.28
CA SER A 35 4.42 -17.95 16.32
C SER A 35 5.11 -17.06 15.29
N VAL A 36 6.35 -17.41 14.95
CA VAL A 36 7.12 -16.77 13.87
C VAL A 36 7.16 -17.69 12.67
N PHE A 37 6.90 -17.15 11.49
CA PHE A 37 6.93 -17.87 10.22
C PHE A 37 7.56 -17.02 9.12
N SER A 38 8.16 -17.70 8.15
CA SER A 38 8.72 -17.03 6.97
C SER A 38 7.60 -16.59 6.03
N PHE A 39 7.66 -15.34 5.60
CA PHE A 39 6.74 -14.71 4.68
C PHE A 39 7.49 -14.27 3.43
N GLN A 40 6.85 -14.42 2.27
CA GLN A 40 7.40 -14.03 0.98
C GLN A 40 6.55 -12.94 0.35
N THR A 41 7.21 -11.90 -0.13
CA THR A 41 6.60 -10.83 -0.92
C THR A 41 7.40 -10.60 -2.20
N LEU A 42 6.70 -10.31 -3.29
CA LEU A 42 7.29 -9.86 -4.54
C LEU A 42 6.74 -8.46 -4.83
N LEU A 43 7.63 -7.47 -4.76
CA LEU A 43 7.33 -6.09 -5.10
C LEU A 43 7.92 -5.77 -6.46
N CYS A 44 7.12 -5.18 -7.34
CA CYS A 44 7.58 -4.58 -8.59
C CYS A 44 7.55 -3.06 -8.45
N ASP A 45 8.67 -2.42 -8.78
CA ASP A 45 8.77 -0.98 -8.92
C ASP A 45 8.80 -0.63 -10.41
N ASP A 46 7.69 -0.05 -10.87
CA ASP A 46 7.45 0.45 -12.24
C ASP A 46 7.38 1.99 -12.23
N SER A 47 8.05 2.62 -11.25
CA SER A 47 8.07 4.08 -11.15
C SER A 47 8.78 4.69 -12.35
N SER A 48 8.22 5.77 -12.86
CA SER A 48 8.75 6.52 -14.01
C SER A 48 8.82 8.02 -13.71
N LEU A 49 9.46 8.80 -14.58
CA LEU A 49 9.54 10.26 -14.42
C LEU A 49 8.17 10.95 -14.30
N ASN A 50 7.13 10.37 -14.90
CA ASN A 50 5.76 10.91 -14.86
C ASN A 50 4.91 10.31 -13.73
N CYS A 51 5.31 9.14 -13.19
CA CYS A 51 4.66 8.46 -12.08
C CYS A 51 5.73 8.04 -11.06
N PRO A 52 6.15 8.95 -10.15
CA PRO A 52 7.31 8.72 -9.28
C PRO A 52 7.07 7.65 -8.20
N VAL A 53 5.83 7.17 -8.03
CA VAL A 53 5.48 6.05 -7.16
C VAL A 53 4.50 5.17 -7.91
N MET A 54 5.00 4.06 -8.46
CA MET A 54 4.15 3.02 -9.01
C MET A 54 4.70 1.67 -8.58
N TRP A 55 4.16 1.16 -7.47
CA TRP A 55 4.59 -0.08 -6.87
C TRP A 55 3.45 -1.10 -6.89
N SER A 56 3.75 -2.31 -7.32
CA SER A 56 2.78 -3.41 -7.37
C SER A 56 3.27 -4.55 -6.49
N THR A 57 2.42 -5.02 -5.57
CA THR A 57 2.68 -6.25 -4.83
C THR A 57 2.12 -7.42 -5.64
N LEU A 58 3.00 -8.17 -6.31
CA LEU A 58 2.64 -9.30 -7.17
C LEU A 58 2.37 -10.56 -6.34
N ALA A 59 3.00 -10.68 -5.18
CA ALA A 59 2.74 -11.77 -4.24
C ALA A 59 2.92 -11.31 -2.79
N CYS A 60 2.09 -11.86 -1.90
CA CYS A 60 2.11 -11.61 -0.46
C CYS A 60 1.57 -12.85 0.26
N ARG A 61 2.45 -13.78 0.66
CA ARG A 61 2.03 -15.08 1.21
C ARG A 61 3.02 -15.67 2.21
N ILE A 62 2.55 -16.61 3.03
CA ILE A 62 3.43 -17.49 3.83
C ILE A 62 4.31 -18.29 2.86
N LYS A 63 5.59 -18.43 3.19
CA LYS A 63 6.57 -19.13 2.36
C LYS A 63 6.16 -20.58 2.11
N CYS A 64 6.19 -20.99 0.85
CA CYS A 64 5.98 -22.37 0.40
C CYS A 64 6.90 -22.70 -0.79
N ASP A 65 6.87 -23.95 -1.25
CA ASP A 65 7.71 -24.43 -2.36
C ASP A 65 7.12 -24.12 -3.75
N ASP A 66 5.89 -23.60 -3.81
CA ASP A 66 5.26 -23.25 -5.08
C ASP A 66 5.97 -22.06 -5.73
N ALA A 67 5.95 -21.99 -7.06
CA ALA A 67 6.41 -20.79 -7.75
C ALA A 67 5.59 -19.56 -7.30
N VAL A 68 6.26 -18.42 -7.22
CA VAL A 68 5.60 -17.13 -7.03
C VAL A 68 5.02 -16.73 -8.38
N ASP A 69 3.74 -16.38 -8.43
CA ASP A 69 3.18 -15.74 -9.62
C ASP A 69 3.75 -14.32 -9.70
N ASP A 70 4.50 -14.06 -10.75
CA ASP A 70 5.15 -12.78 -11.03
C ASP A 70 4.46 -12.01 -12.15
N CYS A 71 3.28 -12.44 -12.58
CA CYS A 71 2.52 -11.78 -13.64
C CYS A 71 1.49 -10.80 -13.05
N TRP A 72 1.57 -9.53 -13.46
CA TRP A 72 0.50 -8.56 -13.19
C TRP A 72 -0.72 -8.83 -14.06
N ASP A 73 -1.87 -9.07 -13.45
CA ASP A 73 -3.15 -9.14 -14.15
C ASP A 73 -3.82 -7.76 -14.18
N ASP A 74 -3.60 -7.02 -15.27
CA ASP A 74 -4.22 -5.71 -15.45
C ASP A 74 -5.76 -5.77 -15.48
N THR A 75 -6.34 -6.94 -15.76
CA THR A 75 -7.80 -7.10 -15.79
C THR A 75 -8.42 -7.24 -14.39
N ALA A 76 -7.60 -7.49 -13.36
CA ALA A 76 -8.05 -7.61 -11.98
C ALA A 76 -8.30 -6.26 -11.30
N VAL A 77 -7.71 -5.17 -11.82
CA VAL A 77 -7.89 -3.82 -11.29
C VAL A 77 -9.01 -3.10 -12.04
N ASP A 78 -9.91 -2.45 -11.31
CA ASP A 78 -10.98 -1.67 -11.91
C ASP A 78 -10.43 -0.43 -12.64
N ASP A 79 -10.96 -0.12 -13.82
CA ASP A 79 -10.54 1.04 -14.61
C ASP A 79 -10.62 2.36 -13.82
N PHE A 80 -11.51 2.46 -12.83
CA PHE A 80 -11.58 3.59 -11.90
C PHE A 80 -10.24 3.90 -11.20
N TYR A 81 -9.43 2.89 -10.92
CA TYR A 81 -8.15 3.02 -10.21
C TYR A 81 -6.94 3.09 -11.15
N LYS A 82 -7.14 2.97 -12.47
CA LYS A 82 -6.05 2.98 -13.47
C LYS A 82 -5.68 4.38 -13.96
N ASP A 83 -6.55 5.35 -13.73
CA ASP A 83 -6.30 6.73 -14.11
C ASP A 83 -5.24 7.39 -13.20
N GLY A 84 -4.72 8.54 -13.64
CA GLY A 84 -3.72 9.28 -12.87
C GLY A 84 -4.23 9.72 -11.50
N MET A 85 -3.28 9.93 -10.56
CA MET A 85 -3.58 10.36 -9.19
C MET A 85 -4.57 11.55 -9.17
N PRO A 86 -5.72 11.42 -8.49
CA PRO A 86 -6.72 12.48 -8.45
C PRO A 86 -6.17 13.73 -7.76
N LYS A 87 -6.76 14.88 -8.10
CA LYS A 87 -6.49 16.13 -7.37
C LYS A 87 -7.18 16.08 -6.01
N TRP A 88 -6.57 16.77 -5.06
CA TRP A 88 -7.22 17.01 -3.77
C TRP A 88 -8.55 17.73 -3.97
N LEU A 89 -9.59 17.26 -3.29
CA LEU A 89 -10.95 17.78 -3.36
C LEU A 89 -11.06 19.16 -2.67
N SER A 90 -11.88 20.05 -3.22
CA SER A 90 -12.17 21.34 -2.59
C SER A 90 -13.03 21.15 -1.33
N ASP A 91 -13.06 22.16 -0.45
CA ASP A 91 -13.91 22.10 0.75
C ASP A 91 -15.40 22.01 0.39
N GLU A 92 -15.82 22.57 -0.74
CA GLU A 92 -17.20 22.44 -1.26
C GLU A 92 -17.50 21.02 -1.75
N GLU A 93 -16.54 20.37 -2.42
CA GLU A 93 -16.67 18.98 -2.89
C GLU A 93 -16.71 18.01 -1.70
N LEU A 94 -15.89 18.26 -0.67
CA LEU A 94 -15.90 17.49 0.58
C LEU A 94 -17.16 17.71 1.42
N ALA A 95 -17.78 18.90 1.32
CA ALA A 95 -19.04 19.21 1.99
C ALA A 95 -20.27 18.76 1.19
N SER A 96 -20.08 18.29 -0.05
CA SER A 96 -21.15 17.74 -0.86
C SER A 96 -21.61 16.40 -0.28
N ASP A 97 -22.90 16.08 -0.43
CA ASP A 97 -23.48 14.80 0.01
C ASP A 97 -23.10 13.64 -0.95
N ASP A 98 -21.93 13.73 -1.58
CA ASP A 98 -21.40 12.69 -2.46
C ASP A 98 -20.87 11.55 -1.58
N LYS A 99 -21.63 10.45 -1.54
CA LYS A 99 -21.39 9.27 -0.70
C LYS A 99 -20.13 8.49 -1.06
N LYS A 100 -19.38 8.93 -2.08
CA LYS A 100 -18.12 8.32 -2.52
C LYS A 100 -16.89 8.86 -1.80
N ASN A 101 -17.02 10.00 -1.13
CA ASN A 101 -15.93 10.65 -0.42
C ASN A 101 -16.09 10.44 1.09
N TYR A 102 -15.10 9.79 1.71
CA TYR A 102 -15.07 9.56 3.14
C TYR A 102 -13.93 10.36 3.78
N VAL A 103 -14.27 11.37 4.57
CA VAL A 103 -13.30 12.09 5.40
C VAL A 103 -13.03 11.27 6.65
N VAL A 104 -11.83 10.71 6.77
CA VAL A 104 -11.45 9.82 7.86
C VAL A 104 -11.25 10.63 9.14
N GLN A 105 -11.89 10.21 10.23
CA GLN A 105 -11.71 10.88 11.51
C GLN A 105 -10.34 10.57 12.12
N GLU A 106 -9.83 11.50 12.94
CA GLU A 106 -8.52 11.35 13.61
C GLU A 106 -8.38 10.04 14.37
N SER A 107 -9.39 9.67 15.15
CA SER A 107 -9.41 8.44 15.92
C SER A 107 -9.42 7.15 15.09
N GLU A 108 -9.76 7.24 13.80
CA GLU A 108 -9.79 6.11 12.89
C GLU A 108 -8.46 5.92 12.17
N TRP A 109 -7.87 7.00 11.64
CA TRP A 109 -6.58 6.86 10.97
C TRP A 109 -5.43 6.58 11.95
N GLN A 110 -5.52 7.04 13.20
CA GLN A 110 -4.56 6.68 14.26
C GLN A 110 -4.56 5.18 14.62
N LYS A 111 -5.61 4.43 14.25
CA LYS A 111 -5.68 2.97 14.46
C LYS A 111 -5.27 2.19 13.21
N ASN A 112 -5.08 2.87 12.09
CA ASN A 112 -4.86 2.29 10.77
C ASN A 112 -3.43 2.59 10.33
N ASP A 113 -2.50 1.73 10.75
CA ASP A 113 -1.07 1.89 10.48
C ASP A 113 -0.73 1.97 8.97
N TRP A 114 -1.60 1.43 8.11
CA TRP A 114 -1.42 1.46 6.66
C TRP A 114 -1.50 2.89 6.06
N LEU A 115 -2.23 3.81 6.68
CA LEU A 115 -2.28 5.22 6.25
C LEU A 115 -0.96 5.93 6.52
N HIS A 116 -0.33 5.63 7.66
CA HIS A 116 1.01 6.10 7.95
C HIS A 116 2.02 5.53 6.96
N LEU A 117 1.95 4.23 6.65
CA LEU A 117 2.81 3.61 5.65
C LEU A 117 2.72 4.29 4.28
N PHE A 118 1.51 4.55 3.76
CA PHE A 118 1.36 5.27 2.48
C PHE A 118 1.91 6.70 2.53
N THR A 119 1.77 7.37 3.67
CA THR A 119 2.32 8.72 3.87
C THR A 119 3.86 8.70 3.83
N GLU A 120 4.48 7.73 4.48
CA GLU A 120 5.94 7.54 4.45
C GLU A 120 6.45 7.22 3.04
N ILE A 121 5.76 6.34 2.31
CA ILE A 121 6.10 5.99 0.91
C ILE A 121 6.01 7.23 0.01
N ALA A 122 4.89 7.96 0.09
CA ALA A 122 4.69 9.18 -0.69
C ALA A 122 5.76 10.23 -0.38
N PHE A 123 6.10 10.42 0.90
CA PHE A 123 7.15 11.34 1.32
C PHE A 123 8.53 10.91 0.79
N TYR A 124 8.88 9.63 0.96
CA TYR A 124 10.16 9.09 0.51
C TYR A 124 10.38 9.29 -0.99
N SER A 125 9.34 9.07 -1.81
CA SER A 125 9.39 9.29 -3.25
C SER A 125 9.75 10.72 -3.67
N LYS A 126 9.39 11.72 -2.85
CA LYS A 126 9.70 13.13 -3.11
C LYS A 126 11.16 13.47 -2.82
N THR A 127 11.89 12.57 -2.18
CA THR A 127 13.26 12.81 -1.70
C THR A 127 14.33 12.17 -2.59
N ASN A 128 13.96 11.77 -3.81
CA ASN A 128 14.84 11.05 -4.75
C ASN A 128 15.53 9.82 -4.14
N ASN A 129 14.89 9.17 -3.15
CA ASN A 129 15.41 8.02 -2.42
C ASN A 129 16.73 8.29 -1.67
N GLU A 130 17.02 9.55 -1.31
CA GLU A 130 18.26 9.94 -0.62
C GLU A 130 18.15 9.94 0.91
N LEU A 131 16.94 9.78 1.46
CA LEU A 131 16.73 9.77 2.91
C LEU A 131 17.03 8.41 3.54
N THR A 132 17.75 8.43 4.66
CA THR A 132 18.04 7.22 5.43
C THR A 132 16.90 6.84 6.40
N ALA A 133 16.08 7.82 6.80
CA ALA A 133 14.85 7.64 7.56
C ALA A 133 13.92 8.85 7.34
N PRO A 134 12.59 8.66 7.29
CA PRO A 134 11.65 9.77 7.27
C PRO A 134 11.70 10.53 8.62
N PRO A 135 11.56 11.87 8.60
CA PRO A 135 11.28 12.62 9.83
C PRO A 135 9.91 12.20 10.39
N PRO A 136 9.58 12.52 11.66
CA PRO A 136 8.23 12.29 12.18
C PRO A 136 7.20 13.01 11.30
N LEU A 137 6.35 12.25 10.61
CA LEU A 137 5.29 12.77 9.75
C LEU A 137 3.99 12.86 10.56
N GLU A 138 3.32 14.01 10.48
CA GLU A 138 2.00 14.23 11.09
C GLU A 138 0.95 14.28 9.98
N ILE A 139 -0.06 13.43 10.10
CA ILE A 139 -1.19 13.39 9.16
C ILE A 139 -2.20 14.45 9.60
N GLU A 140 -2.46 15.45 8.77
CA GLU A 140 -3.42 16.52 9.08
C GLU A 140 -4.85 16.13 8.67
N LYS A 141 -5.00 15.52 7.48
CA LYS A 141 -6.30 15.19 6.90
C LYS A 141 -6.19 14.02 5.94
N VAL A 142 -7.14 13.10 6.00
CA VAL A 142 -7.23 11.95 5.09
C VAL A 142 -8.62 11.92 4.47
N VAL A 143 -8.66 11.73 3.16
CA VAL A 143 -9.89 11.51 2.40
C VAL A 143 -9.72 10.22 1.61
N VAL A 144 -10.66 9.30 1.77
CA VAL A 144 -10.73 8.06 1.00
C VAL A 144 -11.85 8.19 -0.02
N VAL A 145 -11.54 7.93 -1.28
CA VAL A 145 -12.51 7.95 -2.38
C VAL A 145 -12.75 6.51 -2.85
N THR A 146 -14.01 6.07 -2.82
CA THR A 146 -14.40 4.73 -3.25
C THR A 146 -15.20 4.78 -4.54
N LYS A 147 -15.14 3.70 -5.33
CA LYS A 147 -15.97 3.56 -6.53
C LYS A 147 -17.47 3.46 -6.19
N GLU A 148 -17.77 2.67 -5.16
CA GLU A 148 -19.13 2.41 -4.67
C GLU A 148 -19.48 3.40 -3.54
N ASP A 149 -20.77 3.70 -3.40
CA ASP A 149 -21.27 4.53 -2.32
C ASP A 149 -21.01 3.84 -0.97
N THR A 150 -20.50 4.58 0.01
CA THR A 150 -20.07 4.07 1.33
C THR A 150 -21.14 3.27 2.11
N GLU A 151 -22.43 3.46 1.81
CA GLU A 151 -23.54 2.69 2.42
C GLU A 151 -23.73 1.28 1.82
N GLU A 152 -23.29 1.05 0.58
CA GLU A 152 -23.39 -0.26 -0.09
C GLU A 152 -22.15 -1.13 0.18
N GLY A 153 -20.96 -0.53 0.28
CA GLY A 153 -19.70 -1.24 0.52
C GLY A 153 -19.53 -1.83 1.93
N MET A 154 -20.27 -1.35 2.94
CA MET A 154 -20.29 -1.99 4.28
C MET A 154 -21.27 -3.18 4.38
N ARG A 155 -22.02 -3.46 3.30
CA ARG A 155 -23.08 -4.49 3.27
C ARG A 155 -22.74 -5.72 2.43
N SER A 156 -21.55 -5.79 1.84
CA SER A 156 -21.07 -6.92 1.04
C SER A 156 -20.15 -7.87 1.80
#